data_AF-A0A540VMX3-F1
#
_entry.id   AF-A0A540VMX3-F1
#
_cell.length_a   1.000
_cell.length_b   1.000
_cell.length_c   1.000
_cell.angle_alpha   90.00
_cell.angle_beta   90.00
_cell.angle_gamma   90.00
#
_symmetry.space_group_name_H-M   'P 1'
#
loop_
_entity.id
_entity.type
_entity.pdbx_description
1 polymer ?
#
loop_
_entity_poly.entity_id
_entity_poly.type
_entity_poly.pdbx_seq_one_letter_code
_entity_poly.pdbx_strand_id
1 'polypeptide(L)'
;MTLELYDAGDGFRVLSSAAGAPKAVMRTRIEAQYETADGGTLELNFSGPSADVGPVKDFLEPQLRAATQTDCAVTITLSFHDGIDPSGEEPQKVTERLARYGGGVAYVTASALPPQEGSG
;
A
#
# COMPACT_ATOMS: atom_id res chain seq x y z
N MET A 1 10.55 -2.71 -2.54
CA MET A 1 10.16 -2.30 -1.17
C MET A 1 8.65 -2.41 -1.06
N THR A 2 8.15 -2.92 0.07
CA THR A 2 6.73 -3.18 0.32
C THR A 2 6.33 -2.53 1.64
N LEU A 3 5.16 -1.92 1.66
CA LEU A 3 4.52 -1.34 2.84
C LEU A 3 3.16 -2.00 3.03
N GLU A 4 2.89 -2.53 4.21
CA GLU A 4 1.59 -3.07 4.59
C GLU A 4 0.95 -2.21 5.68
N LEU A 5 -0.32 -1.87 5.48
CA LEU A 5 -1.14 -1.04 6.35
C LEU A 5 -2.43 -1.81 6.66
N TYR A 6 -2.72 -2.00 7.95
CA TYR A 6 -3.84 -2.83 8.42
C TYR A 6 -5.04 -2.00 8.91
N ASP A 7 -4.96 -0.66 8.81
CA ASP A 7 -6.09 0.24 8.99
C ASP A 7 -6.39 0.95 7.66
N ALA A 8 -7.65 0.95 7.24
CA ALA A 8 -8.06 1.55 5.98
C ALA A 8 -7.79 3.07 5.94
N GLY A 9 -8.00 3.76 7.07
CA GLY A 9 -7.77 5.20 7.19
C GLY A 9 -6.30 5.56 7.02
N ASP A 10 -5.42 4.82 7.67
CA ASP A 10 -3.96 4.99 7.54
C ASP A 10 -3.46 4.54 6.17
N GLY A 11 -4.01 3.43 5.64
CA GLY A 11 -3.85 2.95 4.26
C GLY A 11 -4.00 4.05 3.22
N PHE A 12 -5.15 4.72 3.26
CA PHE A 12 -5.51 5.76 2.31
C PHE A 12 -4.72 7.07 2.46
N ARG A 13 -4.33 7.43 3.70
CA ARG A 13 -3.46 8.60 3.93
C ARG A 13 -2.07 8.39 3.35
N VAL A 14 -1.50 7.19 3.49
CA VAL A 14 -0.18 6.89 2.95
C VAL A 14 -0.19 6.84 1.42
N LEU A 15 -1.25 6.32 0.80
CA LEU A 15 -1.38 6.32 -0.67
C LEU A 15 -1.27 7.73 -1.26
N SER A 16 -1.88 8.71 -0.59
CA SER A 16 -1.85 10.11 -1.02
C SER A 16 -0.46 10.75 -0.87
N SER A 17 0.39 10.26 0.04
CA SER A 17 1.75 10.79 0.29
C SER A 17 2.86 10.07 -0.49
N ALA A 18 2.64 8.79 -0.82
CA ALA A 18 3.58 7.93 -1.52
C ALA A 18 3.73 8.24 -3.02
N ALA A 19 2.75 8.93 -3.63
CA ALA A 19 2.75 9.32 -5.04
C ALA A 19 3.92 10.23 -5.48
N GLY A 20 4.76 10.68 -4.54
CA GLY A 20 5.92 11.54 -4.81
C GLY A 20 7.28 10.87 -4.61
N ALA A 21 7.38 9.54 -4.60
CA ALA A 21 8.67 8.84 -4.56
C ALA A 21 9.35 8.89 -5.95
N PRO A 22 10.49 9.58 -6.12
CA PRO A 22 11.17 9.65 -7.41
C PRO A 22 11.73 8.27 -7.80
N LYS A 23 11.71 7.96 -9.11
CA LYS A 23 12.31 6.75 -9.71
C LYS A 23 11.71 5.40 -9.28
N ALA A 24 10.55 5.40 -8.63
CA ALA A 24 9.82 4.19 -8.27
C ALA A 24 8.54 4.02 -9.09
N VAL A 25 8.30 2.81 -9.58
CA VAL A 25 6.97 2.38 -10.03
C VAL A 25 6.18 1.94 -8.81
N MET A 26 5.03 2.58 -8.56
CA MET A 26 4.17 2.30 -7.42
C MET A 26 2.97 1.44 -7.84
N ARG A 27 2.80 0.31 -7.15
CA ARG A 27 1.60 -0.55 -7.25
C ARG A 27 0.90 -0.61 -5.91
N THR A 28 -0.42 -0.78 -5.96
CA THR A 28 -1.25 -0.91 -4.76
C THR A 28 -2.09 -2.16 -4.86
N ARG A 29 -2.20 -2.86 -3.74
CA ARG A 29 -3.14 -3.95 -3.50
C ARG A 29 -4.04 -3.57 -2.33
N ILE A 30 -5.33 -3.84 -2.44
CA ILE A 30 -6.30 -3.68 -1.36
C ILE A 30 -7.05 -4.99 -1.21
N GLU A 31 -7.09 -5.52 0.00
CA GLU A 31 -7.95 -6.63 0.40
C GLU A 31 -8.89 -6.08 1.45
N ALA A 32 -10.20 -6.09 1.18
CA ALA A 32 -11.19 -5.56 2.11
C ALA A 32 -12.38 -6.52 2.24
N GLN A 33 -12.85 -6.68 3.47
CA GLN A 33 -14.04 -7.45 3.82
C GLN A 33 -14.90 -6.65 4.79
N TYR A 34 -16.21 -6.71 4.64
CA TYR A 34 -17.12 -6.15 5.63
C TYR A 34 -18.46 -6.88 5.71
N GLU A 35 -19.13 -6.72 6.85
CA GLU A 35 -20.49 -7.20 7.11
C GLU A 35 -21.45 -6.01 7.29
N THR A 36 -22.62 -6.07 6.66
CA THR A 36 -23.68 -5.06 6.79
C THR A 36 -24.51 -5.29 8.05
N ALA A 37 -25.28 -4.27 8.46
CA ALA A 37 -26.16 -4.37 9.62
C ALA A 37 -27.17 -5.53 9.57
N ASP A 38 -27.58 -5.94 8.37
CA ASP A 38 -28.54 -7.03 8.14
C ASP A 38 -27.84 -8.37 7.81
N GLY A 39 -26.53 -8.47 8.03
CA GLY A 39 -25.75 -9.72 7.88
C GLY A 39 -25.30 -10.05 6.46
N GLY A 40 -25.36 -9.09 5.52
CA GLY A 40 -24.79 -9.25 4.19
C GLY A 40 -23.28 -9.09 4.21
N THR A 41 -22.54 -9.87 3.44
CA THR A 41 -21.08 -9.79 3.38
C THR A 41 -20.59 -9.30 2.02
N LEU A 42 -19.48 -8.57 2.01
CA LEU A 42 -18.76 -8.19 0.81
C LEU A 42 -17.27 -8.47 0.98
N GLU A 43 -16.65 -9.01 -0.07
CA GLU A 43 -15.20 -9.09 -0.21
C GLU A 43 -14.76 -8.36 -1.49
N LEU A 44 -13.69 -7.57 -1.39
CA LEU A 44 -13.10 -6.83 -2.48
C LEU A 44 -11.59 -7.07 -2.53
N ASN A 45 -11.10 -7.39 -3.71
CA ASN A 45 -9.68 -7.48 -4.02
C ASN A 45 -9.35 -6.51 -5.16
N PHE A 46 -8.45 -5.57 -4.91
CA PHE A 46 -7.91 -4.66 -5.92
C PHE A 46 -6.40 -4.86 -6.08
N SER A 47 -5.92 -4.81 -7.31
CA SER A 47 -4.48 -4.78 -7.63
C SER A 47 -4.26 -3.95 -8.88
N GLY A 48 -3.48 -2.87 -8.76
CA GLY A 48 -3.30 -1.95 -9.87
C GLY A 48 -2.23 -0.88 -9.62
N PRO A 49 -2.01 -0.01 -10.60
CA PRO A 49 -1.27 1.24 -10.42
C PRO A 49 -1.93 2.06 -9.31
N SER A 50 -1.13 2.77 -8.52
CA SER A 50 -1.68 3.58 -7.43
C SER A 50 -2.54 4.75 -7.90
N ALA A 51 -2.41 5.18 -9.16
CA ALA A 51 -3.27 6.19 -9.78
C ALA A 51 -4.74 5.76 -9.84
N ASP A 52 -5.00 4.44 -9.90
CA ASP A 52 -6.36 3.89 -10.04
C ASP A 52 -7.04 3.65 -8.68
N VAL A 53 -6.35 3.91 -7.57
CA VAL A 53 -6.83 3.61 -6.22
C VAL A 53 -7.91 4.58 -5.74
N GLY A 54 -7.90 5.83 -6.23
CA GLY A 54 -8.84 6.87 -5.79
C GLY A 54 -10.30 6.42 -5.82
N PRO A 55 -10.83 5.95 -6.97
CA PRO A 55 -12.20 5.46 -7.06
C PRO A 55 -12.51 4.26 -6.13
N VAL A 56 -11.55 3.35 -5.94
CA VAL A 56 -11.73 2.17 -5.06
C VAL A 56 -11.85 2.59 -3.61
N LYS A 57 -11.00 3.53 -3.18
CA LYS A 57 -11.07 4.15 -1.86
C LYS A 57 -12.43 4.83 -1.65
N ASP A 58 -12.84 5.66 -2.59
CA ASP A 58 -14.08 6.46 -2.45
C ASP A 58 -15.33 5.56 -2.39
N PHE A 59 -15.28 4.37 -3.01
CA PHE A 59 -16.29 3.34 -2.85
C PHE A 59 -16.23 2.66 -1.47
N LEU A 60 -15.06 2.22 -1.02
CA LEU A 60 -14.91 1.43 0.21
C LEU A 60 -15.12 2.24 1.50
N GLU A 61 -14.62 3.48 1.55
CA GLU A 61 -14.61 4.30 2.76
C GLU A 61 -16.01 4.46 3.43
N PRO A 62 -17.09 4.78 2.70
CA PRO A 62 -18.42 4.85 3.31
C PRO A 62 -18.95 3.47 3.74
N GLN A 63 -18.61 2.39 3.05
CA GLN A 63 -19.08 1.04 3.39
C GLN A 63 -18.43 0.54 4.68
N LEU A 64 -17.11 0.69 4.80
CA LEU A 64 -16.37 0.32 6.01
C LEU A 64 -16.84 1.10 7.23
N ARG A 65 -17.25 2.36 7.06
CA ARG A 65 -17.81 3.18 8.14
C ARG A 65 -19.19 2.72 8.61
N ALA A 66 -20.00 2.17 7.71
CA ALA A 66 -21.36 1.73 7.99
C ALA A 66 -21.46 0.25 8.41
N ALA A 67 -20.38 -0.51 8.25
CA ALA A 67 -20.32 -1.93 8.54
C ALA A 67 -20.28 -2.24 10.05
N THR A 68 -20.79 -3.41 10.42
CA THR A 68 -20.74 -3.94 11.79
C THR A 68 -19.40 -4.61 12.10
N GLN A 69 -18.77 -5.19 11.08
CA GLN A 69 -17.43 -5.77 11.13
C GLN A 69 -16.68 -5.42 9.85
N THR A 70 -15.38 -5.15 9.98
CA THR A 70 -14.50 -4.82 8.85
C THR A 70 -13.14 -5.48 9.00
N ASP A 71 -12.54 -5.79 7.86
CA ASP A 71 -11.11 -6.09 7.71
C ASP A 71 -10.63 -5.40 6.43
N CYS A 72 -9.51 -4.69 6.48
CA CYS A 72 -8.99 -3.97 5.33
C CYS A 72 -7.48 -3.84 5.41
N ALA A 73 -6.79 -4.50 4.48
CA ALA A 73 -5.36 -4.41 4.29
C ALA A 73 -5.05 -3.64 3.00
N VAL A 74 -4.12 -2.68 3.10
CA VAL A 74 -3.58 -1.94 1.96
C VAL A 74 -2.10 -2.23 1.86
N THR A 75 -1.68 -2.82 0.74
CA THR A 75 -0.26 -3.05 0.43
C THR A 75 0.20 -2.11 -0.67
N ILE A 76 1.29 -1.38 -0.42
CA ILE A 76 1.95 -0.53 -1.41
C ILE A 76 3.29 -1.15 -1.76
N THR A 77 3.55 -1.34 -3.05
CA THR A 77 4.82 -1.85 -3.57
C THR A 77 5.52 -0.77 -4.37
N LEU A 78 6.78 -0.49 -4.02
CA LEU A 78 7.68 0.40 -4.73
C LEU A 78 8.77 -0.42 -5.41
N SER A 79 8.86 -0.30 -6.74
CA SER A 79 9.87 -0.93 -7.57
C SER A 79 10.79 0.13 -8.18
N PHE A 80 12.07 0.11 -7.81
CA PHE A 80 13.09 1.05 -8.30
C PHE A 80 13.84 0.42 -9.47
N HIS A 81 13.80 1.06 -10.65
CA HIS A 81 14.36 0.50 -11.88
C HIS A 81 15.88 0.37 -11.86
N ASP A 82 16.58 1.35 -11.29
CA ASP A 82 18.05 1.36 -11.20
C ASP A 82 18.58 0.72 -9.91
N GLY A 83 17.70 0.04 -9.17
CA GLY A 83 17.95 -0.38 -7.80
C GLY A 83 18.02 0.82 -6.84
N ILE A 84 18.19 0.52 -5.56
CA ILE A 84 18.56 1.49 -4.54
C ILE A 84 19.87 1.01 -3.93
N ASP A 85 20.83 1.92 -3.75
CA ASP A 85 22.00 1.64 -2.93
C ASP A 85 21.55 1.45 -1.47
N PRO A 86 21.67 0.24 -0.90
CA PRO A 86 21.25 -0.02 0.47
C PRO A 86 22.13 0.68 1.52
N SER A 87 23.32 1.14 1.14
CA SER A 87 24.25 1.88 2.00
C SER A 87 24.06 3.41 1.92
N GLY A 88 23.22 3.88 0.99
CA GLY A 88 22.87 5.29 0.84
C GLY A 88 21.74 5.74 1.75
N GLU A 89 21.50 7.05 1.79
CA GLU A 89 20.41 7.65 2.59
C GLU A 89 19.02 7.55 1.93
N GLU A 90 18.96 7.21 0.65
CA GLU A 90 17.73 7.16 -0.14
C GLU A 90 16.66 6.17 0.41
N PRO A 91 16.99 4.90 0.72
CA PRO A 91 16.01 3.98 1.31
C PRO A 91 15.51 4.45 2.68
N GLN A 92 16.39 5.05 3.48
CA GLN A 92 16.01 5.59 4.79
C GLN A 92 15.06 6.78 4.65
N LYS A 93 15.32 7.72 3.74
CA LYS A 93 14.44 8.86 3.46
C LYS A 93 13.07 8.43 2.93
N VAL A 94 13.02 7.42 2.06
CA VAL A 94 11.75 6.85 1.58
C VAL A 94 10.99 6.19 2.74
N THR A 95 11.69 5.40 3.56
CA THR A 95 11.09 4.73 4.73
C THR A 95 10.57 5.73 5.75
N GLU A 96 11.36 6.73 6.13
CA GLU A 96 10.96 7.80 7.07
C GLU A 96 9.78 8.60 6.54
N ARG A 97 9.78 8.94 5.24
CA ARG A 97 8.66 9.62 4.61
C ARG A 97 7.40 8.79 4.70
N LEU A 98 7.44 7.50 4.36
CA LEU A 98 6.27 6.62 4.39
C LEU A 98 5.77 6.35 5.82
N ALA A 99 6.69 6.08 6.75
CA ALA A 99 6.39 5.81 8.15
C ALA A 99 5.73 7.01 8.85
N ARG A 100 6.10 8.24 8.48
CA ARG A 100 5.53 9.48 9.05
C ARG A 100 4.03 9.64 8.77
N TYR A 101 3.51 9.01 7.72
CA TYR A 101 2.09 9.11 7.35
C TYR A 101 1.25 7.88 7.73
N GLY A 102 1.89 6.76 8.09
CA GLY A 102 1.22 5.49 8.39
C GLY A 102 0.69 5.32 9.81
N GLY A 103 0.47 6.41 10.57
CA GLY A 103 -0.19 6.38 11.88
C GLY A 103 0.51 5.59 12.99
N GLY A 104 1.64 4.93 12.72
CA GLY A 104 2.40 4.10 13.66
C GLY A 104 2.25 2.59 13.49
N VAL A 105 1.45 2.09 12.54
CA VAL A 105 1.20 0.64 12.34
C VAL A 105 1.45 0.20 10.88
N ALA A 106 2.56 0.67 10.31
CA ALA A 106 2.95 0.31 8.95
C ALA A 106 4.15 -0.65 8.99
N TYR A 107 4.02 -1.83 8.38
CA TYR A 107 5.13 -2.77 8.25
C TYR A 107 5.88 -2.50 6.95
N VAL A 108 7.15 -2.14 7.06
CA VAL A 108 8.02 -1.82 5.92
C VAL A 108 8.99 -2.96 5.68
N THR A 109 9.01 -3.50 4.47
CA THR A 109 10.03 -4.47 4.02
C THR A 109 10.78 -3.93 2.82
N ALA A 110 12.11 -3.96 2.87
CA ALA A 110 12.97 -3.73 1.72
C ALA A 110 13.63 -5.04 1.30
N SER A 111 13.53 -5.39 0.02
CA SER A 111 14.19 -6.56 -0.57
C SER A 111 14.89 -6.15 -1.85
N ALA A 112 16.09 -6.71 -2.07
CA ALA A 112 16.74 -6.67 -3.37
C ALA A 112 16.08 -7.73 -4.27
N LEU A 113 15.83 -7.40 -5.54
CA LEU A 113 15.53 -8.42 -6.51
C LEU A 113 16.78 -9.31 -6.65
N PRO A 114 16.65 -10.65 -6.64
CA PRO A 114 17.79 -11.51 -6.93
C PRO A 114 18.38 -11.09 -8.28
N PRO A 115 19.72 -11.09 -8.43
CA PRO A 115 20.34 -10.78 -9.71
C PRO A 115 19.67 -11.65 -10.78
N GLN A 116 19.18 -11.03 -11.84
CA GLN A 116 18.71 -11.77 -13.02
C GLN A 116 19.93 -12.51 -13.55
N GLU A 117 20.06 -13.80 -13.25
CA GLU A 117 21.07 -14.64 -13.87
C GLU A 117 20.83 -14.57 -15.37
N GLY A 118 21.79 -13.96 -16.08
CA GLY A 118 21.73 -13.82 -17.53
C GLY A 118 21.52 -15.19 -18.16
N SER A 119 20.44 -15.32 -18.94
CA SER A 119 20.39 -16.38 -19.95
C SER A 119 21.47 -16.07 -20.98
N GLY A 120 22.50 -16.92 -21.01
CA GLY A 120 23.52 -16.94 -22.05
C GLY A 120 22.99 -17.40 -23.40
#